data_AF-A0A915Y9E6-F1
#
_entry.id   AF-A0A915Y9E6-F1
#
_cell.length_a   1.000
_cell.length_b   1.000
_cell.length_c   1.000
_cell.angle_alpha   90.00
_cell.angle_beta   90.00
_cell.angle_gamma   90.00
#
_symmetry.space_group_name_H-M   'P 1'
#
loop_
_entity.id
_entity.type
_entity.pdbx_description
1 polymer ?
#
loop_
_entity_poly.entity_id
_entity_poly.type
_entity_poly.pdbx_seq_one_letter_code
_entity_poly.pdbx_strand_id
1 'polypeptide(L)'
;MKTFATALLFLLLFSSLTFGQAPPTPLAELSKNYSALNLRAGNIPEKWEDGMRTTGKKKTYEWWYFDAHLDDGSTMVIVFYTKSFVNFNKGLTPLVTLTIDRPDGTAFIKEYFGDADQFSSSKDSCHVKIDNNYFKGNLKEYEIHFDDEDIQLTAKIRRTTESWRPQTGHIFFGEEKKDYFAWLVPVPKGEVEIDYTLKKEKKDVKVKGSCYHDHNWGNKNTAKLFNHWYWSRAEIGPYTLIASEMITEKEYNKENVVVFNISKDGKTVADDGSKVTMYQTYGKMHPTLHKDVSDDLIFIYDAPDDPYRYEYYLYRERSLVEVDLLETSIKSKFKLCLARLFTKFDGAYFRMIGKSKIKVYKNDQLIETHESSKAVWELMYFGKPNQK
;
A
#
# COMPACT_ATOMS: atom_id res chain seq x y z
N MET A 1 -33.39 -78.24 -25.59
CA MET A 1 -33.30 -78.23 -24.12
C MET A 1 -32.30 -77.16 -23.70
N LYS A 2 -32.73 -76.27 -22.82
CA LYS A 2 -32.02 -75.06 -22.39
C LYS A 2 -30.85 -75.41 -21.46
N THR A 3 -29.68 -74.80 -21.67
CA THR A 3 -28.65 -74.61 -20.65
C THR A 3 -28.61 -73.13 -20.30
N PHE A 4 -29.19 -72.78 -19.15
CA PHE A 4 -28.98 -71.49 -18.48
C PHE A 4 -27.83 -71.69 -17.50
N ALA A 5 -26.72 -70.99 -17.71
CA ALA A 5 -25.69 -70.80 -16.69
C ALA A 5 -25.81 -69.37 -16.16
N THR A 6 -26.13 -69.29 -14.87
CA THR A 6 -26.38 -68.11 -14.06
C THR A 6 -25.08 -67.32 -13.88
N ALA A 7 -25.02 -66.08 -14.37
CA ALA A 7 -23.99 -65.11 -13.99
C ALA A 7 -24.49 -64.30 -12.78
N LEU A 8 -23.84 -64.47 -11.63
CA LEU A 8 -24.05 -63.63 -10.45
C LEU A 8 -23.43 -62.26 -10.73
N LEU A 9 -24.25 -61.22 -10.86
CA LEU A 9 -23.80 -59.83 -10.92
C LEU A 9 -23.74 -59.28 -9.49
N PHE A 10 -22.53 -59.12 -8.94
CA PHE A 10 -22.33 -58.34 -7.71
C PHE A 10 -22.41 -56.85 -8.06
N LEU A 11 -23.54 -56.20 -7.71
CA LEU A 11 -23.63 -54.75 -7.68
C LEU A 11 -22.93 -54.24 -6.41
N LEU A 12 -21.71 -53.72 -6.56
CA LEU A 12 -21.07 -52.87 -5.55
C LEU A 12 -21.58 -51.43 -5.74
N LEU A 13 -22.57 -51.05 -4.94
CA LEU A 13 -22.96 -49.64 -4.77
C LEU A 13 -21.88 -48.93 -3.95
N PHE A 14 -20.93 -48.28 -4.62
CA PHE A 14 -20.08 -47.27 -3.98
C PHE A 14 -20.91 -46.00 -3.78
N SER A 15 -21.49 -45.83 -2.61
CA SER A 15 -21.96 -44.52 -2.14
C SER A 15 -20.73 -43.65 -1.87
N SER A 16 -20.34 -42.81 -2.82
CA SER A 16 -19.38 -41.74 -2.58
C SER A 16 -20.03 -40.67 -1.70
N LEU A 17 -19.94 -40.87 -0.38
CA LEU A 17 -20.08 -39.80 0.60
C LEU A 17 -18.89 -38.85 0.39
N THR A 18 -19.06 -37.89 -0.51
CA THR A 18 -18.22 -36.70 -0.56
C THR A 18 -18.57 -35.89 0.68
N PHE A 19 -17.84 -36.12 1.77
CA PHE A 19 -17.73 -35.11 2.81
C PHE A 19 -17.09 -33.90 2.12
N GLY A 20 -17.90 -32.90 1.78
CA GLY A 20 -17.39 -31.61 1.34
C GLY A 20 -16.51 -31.08 2.47
N GLN A 21 -15.19 -31.20 2.31
CA GLN A 21 -14.27 -30.47 3.17
C GLN A 21 -14.62 -29.00 2.97
N ALA A 22 -14.92 -28.32 4.09
CA ALA A 22 -15.00 -26.86 4.06
C ALA A 22 -13.70 -26.35 3.40
N PRO A 23 -13.78 -25.32 2.53
CA PRO A 23 -12.59 -24.75 1.94
C PRO A 23 -11.59 -24.39 3.05
N PRO A 24 -10.29 -24.65 2.85
CA PRO A 24 -9.29 -24.34 3.86
C PRO A 24 -9.39 -22.85 4.22
N THR A 25 -9.34 -22.56 5.52
CA THR A 25 -9.34 -21.18 6.02
C THR A 25 -8.16 -20.42 5.39
N PRO A 26 -8.38 -19.21 4.84
CA PRO A 26 -7.30 -18.43 4.24
C PRO A 26 -6.23 -18.13 5.30
N LEU A 27 -4.96 -18.26 4.91
CA LEU A 27 -3.83 -17.97 5.78
C LEU A 27 -3.45 -16.48 5.80
N ALA A 28 -4.10 -15.66 4.98
CA ALA A 28 -4.03 -14.22 5.06
C ALA A 28 -5.39 -13.62 4.70
N GLU A 29 -5.94 -12.78 5.57
CA GLU A 29 -7.22 -12.13 5.30
C GLU A 29 -7.33 -10.76 5.94
N LEU A 30 -8.04 -9.88 5.25
CA LEU A 30 -8.45 -8.59 5.80
C LEU A 30 -9.56 -8.82 6.84
N SER A 31 -9.29 -8.49 8.10
CA SER A 31 -10.20 -8.79 9.20
C SER A 31 -11.48 -7.96 9.13
N LYS A 32 -12.59 -8.62 9.46
CA LYS A 32 -13.92 -8.03 9.69
C LYS A 32 -14.29 -7.99 11.17
N ASN A 33 -13.37 -8.33 12.08
CA ASN A 33 -13.63 -8.38 13.52
C ASN A 33 -13.31 -7.02 14.19
N TYR A 34 -14.19 -6.05 13.96
CA TYR A 34 -14.06 -4.69 14.49
C TYR A 34 -14.00 -4.65 16.02
N SER A 35 -14.86 -5.40 16.71
CA SER A 35 -14.93 -5.42 18.17
C SER A 35 -13.64 -5.90 18.82
N ALA A 36 -12.96 -6.92 18.24
CA ALA A 36 -11.69 -7.41 18.78
C ALA A 36 -10.56 -6.36 18.72
N LEU A 37 -10.70 -5.38 17.83
CA LEU A 37 -9.74 -4.29 17.63
C LEU A 37 -10.20 -2.98 18.25
N ASN A 38 -11.31 -2.99 19.00
CA ASN A 38 -11.97 -1.80 19.55
C ASN A 38 -12.31 -0.76 18.47
N LEU A 39 -12.62 -1.22 17.26
CA LEU A 39 -12.99 -0.37 16.14
C LEU A 39 -14.50 -0.25 16.03
N ARG A 40 -14.96 0.92 15.61
CA ARG A 40 -16.34 1.08 15.13
C ARG A 40 -16.51 0.34 13.79
N ALA A 41 -17.61 -0.39 13.64
CA ALA A 41 -17.95 -1.04 12.38
C ALA A 41 -18.12 0.00 11.25
N GLY A 42 -17.70 -0.37 10.04
CA GLY A 42 -17.64 0.52 8.87
C GLY A 42 -16.20 0.86 8.49
N ASN A 43 -16.04 1.68 7.46
CA ASN A 43 -14.77 2.02 6.82
C ASN A 43 -14.27 3.44 7.16
N ILE A 44 -15.06 4.24 7.87
CA ILE A 44 -14.69 5.59 8.29
C ILE A 44 -13.92 5.49 9.63
N PRO A 45 -12.64 5.88 9.67
CA PRO A 45 -11.84 5.81 10.87
C PRO A 45 -12.19 6.92 11.86
N GLU A 46 -11.99 6.64 13.14
CA GLU A 46 -12.02 7.63 14.22
C GLU A 46 -10.64 8.27 14.43
N LYS A 47 -10.62 9.50 14.96
CA LYS A 47 -9.38 10.31 15.08
C LYS A 47 -8.23 9.56 15.76
N TRP A 48 -8.54 8.79 16.80
CA TRP A 48 -7.53 8.05 17.54
C TRP A 48 -6.80 7.07 16.63
N GLU A 49 -7.47 6.46 15.64
CA GLU A 49 -6.94 5.44 14.71
C GLU A 49 -5.64 5.83 14.01
N ASP A 50 -5.40 7.13 13.80
CA ASP A 50 -4.19 7.66 13.17
C ASP A 50 -3.04 8.00 14.15
N GLY A 51 -3.29 7.86 15.45
CA GLY A 51 -2.26 7.88 16.49
C GLY A 51 -1.48 6.57 16.59
N MET A 52 -0.42 6.55 17.39
CA MET A 52 0.52 5.45 17.51
C MET A 52 -0.13 4.11 17.88
N ARG A 53 0.17 3.10 17.06
CA ARG A 53 -0.40 1.75 17.05
C ARG A 53 0.54 0.71 17.62
N THR A 54 1.84 0.97 17.60
CA THR A 54 2.86 0.05 18.12
C THR A 54 3.56 0.61 19.35
N THR A 55 4.57 -0.11 19.83
CA THR A 55 5.38 0.30 20.99
C THR A 55 6.73 0.86 20.59
N GLY A 56 7.08 0.86 19.30
CA GLY A 56 8.44 1.14 18.83
C GLY A 56 9.50 0.10 19.24
N LYS A 57 9.14 -0.95 19.98
CA LYS A 57 10.07 -2.00 20.44
C LYS A 57 10.48 -2.94 19.30
N LYS A 58 11.40 -3.86 19.60
CA LYS A 58 11.81 -4.91 18.66
C LYS A 58 10.58 -5.66 18.14
N LYS A 59 10.63 -6.08 16.88
CA LYS A 59 9.56 -6.82 16.19
C LYS A 59 8.27 -6.04 15.96
N THR A 60 8.31 -4.70 15.97
CA THR A 60 7.25 -3.86 15.43
C THR A 60 7.84 -2.79 14.53
N TYR A 61 7.06 -2.34 13.56
CA TYR A 61 7.32 -1.15 12.75
C TYR A 61 6.04 -0.34 12.62
N GLU A 62 6.22 0.92 12.27
CA GLU A 62 5.15 1.88 12.08
C GLU A 62 5.68 3.08 11.32
N TRP A 63 4.91 3.57 10.35
CA TRP A 63 5.24 4.74 9.57
C TRP A 63 4.02 5.57 9.17
N TRP A 64 4.22 6.89 9.14
CA TRP A 64 3.29 7.88 8.60
C TRP A 64 3.86 8.40 7.30
N TYR A 65 3.21 8.09 6.18
CA TYR A 65 3.67 8.41 4.84
C TYR A 65 2.82 9.50 4.23
N PHE A 66 3.47 10.47 3.61
CA PHE A 66 2.82 11.56 2.89
C PHE A 66 3.45 11.70 1.52
N ASP A 67 2.61 11.90 0.50
CA ASP A 67 3.09 12.33 -0.82
C ASP A 67 2.22 13.40 -1.46
N ALA A 68 2.83 14.18 -2.35
CA ALA A 68 2.17 15.27 -3.06
C ALA A 68 2.63 15.37 -4.52
N HIS A 69 1.67 15.69 -5.40
CA HIS A 69 1.92 16.20 -6.73
C HIS A 69 1.72 17.71 -6.73
N LEU A 70 2.75 18.44 -7.10
CA LEU A 70 2.82 19.89 -6.96
C LEU A 70 2.54 20.59 -8.30
N ASP A 71 1.98 21.80 -8.21
CA ASP A 71 1.54 22.57 -9.37
C ASP A 71 2.72 23.01 -10.26
N ASP A 72 3.95 23.03 -9.73
CA ASP A 72 5.17 23.27 -10.49
C ASP A 72 5.71 22.01 -11.22
N GLY A 73 5.00 20.88 -11.10
CA GLY A 73 5.37 19.60 -11.69
C GLY A 73 6.29 18.74 -10.81
N SER A 74 6.71 19.24 -9.65
CA SER A 74 7.50 18.46 -8.68
C SER A 74 6.63 17.41 -7.99
N THR A 75 7.27 16.37 -7.45
CA THR A 75 6.64 15.46 -6.49
C THR A 75 7.40 15.44 -5.19
N MET A 76 6.68 15.35 -4.08
CA MET A 76 7.29 15.27 -2.75
C MET A 76 6.82 14.01 -2.03
N VAL A 77 7.74 13.32 -1.36
CA VAL A 77 7.45 12.24 -0.43
C VAL A 77 8.15 12.55 0.89
N ILE A 78 7.41 12.52 2.00
CA ILE A 78 8.00 12.57 3.34
C ILE A 78 7.40 11.47 4.20
N VAL A 79 8.25 10.77 4.94
CA VAL A 79 7.82 9.63 5.76
C VAL A 79 8.48 9.67 7.12
N PHE A 80 7.67 9.58 8.17
CA PHE A 80 8.12 9.46 9.55
C PHE A 80 8.04 7.99 9.97
N TYR A 81 9.16 7.43 10.40
CA TYR A 81 9.26 6.04 10.83
C TYR A 81 9.62 5.94 12.31
N THR A 82 9.04 4.95 12.99
CA THR A 82 9.61 4.45 14.26
C THR A 82 10.98 3.79 14.06
N LYS A 83 11.14 3.12 12.91
CA LYS A 83 12.39 2.56 12.38
C LYS A 83 12.23 2.19 10.91
N SER A 84 13.35 2.13 10.21
CA SER A 84 13.36 1.52 8.87
C SER A 84 12.91 0.05 8.93
N PHE A 85 12.12 -0.38 7.94
CA PHE A 85 11.57 -1.74 7.86
C PHE A 85 12.65 -2.84 7.82
N VAL A 86 13.86 -2.54 7.34
CA VAL A 86 15.01 -3.48 7.37
C VAL A 86 15.61 -3.67 8.76
N ASN A 87 15.35 -2.74 9.69
CA ASN A 87 15.83 -2.77 11.08
C ASN A 87 14.81 -3.39 12.05
N PHE A 88 13.93 -4.27 11.58
CA PHE A 88 12.84 -4.89 12.35
C PHE A 88 13.22 -5.46 13.73
N ASN A 89 14.46 -5.97 13.87
CA ASN A 89 14.97 -6.56 15.11
C ASN A 89 15.61 -5.53 16.08
N LYS A 90 15.69 -4.25 15.70
CA LYS A 90 16.18 -3.16 16.55
C LYS A 90 15.02 -2.53 17.34
N GLY A 91 15.37 -1.82 18.41
CA GLY A 91 14.45 -0.96 19.15
C GLY A 91 14.02 0.24 18.31
N LEU A 92 13.56 1.29 18.97
CA LEU A 92 13.21 2.55 18.33
C LEU A 92 14.46 3.17 17.70
N THR A 93 14.41 3.48 16.42
CA THR A 93 15.47 4.17 15.67
C THR A 93 14.78 5.16 14.73
N PRO A 94 14.29 6.29 15.28
CA PRO A 94 13.45 7.22 14.55
C PRO A 94 14.13 7.73 13.28
N LEU A 95 13.38 7.78 12.20
CA LEU A 95 13.88 8.20 10.88
C LEU A 95 12.82 9.05 10.20
N VAL A 96 13.24 10.17 9.63
CA VAL A 96 12.44 10.91 8.64
C VAL A 96 13.15 10.85 7.30
N THR A 97 12.44 10.45 6.25
CA THR A 97 12.96 10.51 4.88
C THR A 97 12.19 11.57 4.11
N LEU A 98 12.89 12.44 3.38
CA LEU A 98 12.31 13.44 2.49
C LEU A 98 12.88 13.25 1.08
N THR A 99 12.01 13.26 0.07
CA THR A 99 12.39 13.29 -1.34
C THR A 99 11.55 14.33 -2.07
N ILE A 100 12.20 15.22 -2.82
CA ILE A 100 11.56 16.18 -3.73
C ILE A 100 12.13 15.92 -5.13
N ASP A 101 11.36 15.27 -5.98
CA ASP A 101 11.70 15.07 -7.40
C ASP A 101 11.22 16.27 -8.20
N ARG A 102 12.09 16.83 -9.03
CA ARG A 102 11.82 18.05 -9.81
C ARG A 102 11.55 17.73 -11.28
N PRO A 103 10.82 18.61 -12.00
CA PRO A 103 10.55 18.43 -13.43
C PRO A 103 11.79 18.34 -14.31
N ASP A 104 12.91 18.93 -13.87
CA ASP A 104 14.20 18.90 -14.59
C ASP A 104 14.94 17.55 -14.47
N GLY A 105 14.36 16.59 -13.73
CA GLY A 105 14.91 15.26 -13.48
C GLY A 105 15.88 15.22 -12.29
N THR A 106 16.12 16.32 -11.60
CA THR A 106 16.90 16.33 -10.36
C THR A 106 16.05 15.93 -9.16
N ALA A 107 16.66 15.35 -8.14
CA ALA A 107 16.01 15.01 -6.89
C ALA A 107 16.77 15.59 -5.69
N PHE A 108 16.03 16.08 -4.70
CA PHE A 108 16.56 16.45 -3.38
C PHE A 108 16.15 15.38 -2.38
N ILE A 109 17.12 14.69 -1.77
CA ILE A 109 16.89 13.53 -0.90
C ILE A 109 17.55 13.76 0.45
N LYS A 110 16.82 13.52 1.54
CA LYS A 110 17.34 13.57 2.91
C LYS A 110 16.88 12.36 3.72
N GLU A 111 17.80 11.86 4.55
CA GLU A 111 17.54 10.90 5.61
C GLU A 111 17.97 11.55 6.93
N TYR A 112 17.01 11.79 7.82
CA TYR A 112 17.23 12.38 9.13
C TYR A 112 17.03 11.31 10.20
N PHE A 113 18.11 10.92 10.87
CA PHE A 113 18.06 9.98 12.00
C PHE A 113 17.93 10.78 13.29
N GLY A 114 16.79 10.62 13.98
CA GLY A 114 16.55 11.31 15.24
C GLY A 114 16.94 10.50 16.47
N ASP A 115 17.03 11.18 17.61
CA ASP A 115 17.27 10.53 18.88
C ASP A 115 16.02 9.78 19.36
N ALA A 116 16.20 8.54 19.83
CA ALA A 116 15.13 7.74 20.40
C ALA A 116 14.55 8.40 21.67
N ASP A 117 15.35 9.13 22.44
CA ASP A 117 14.91 9.82 23.66
C ASP A 117 14.11 11.10 23.35
N GLN A 118 14.20 11.61 22.12
CA GLN A 118 13.42 12.77 21.64
C GLN A 118 12.21 12.37 20.78
N PHE A 119 11.98 11.07 20.62
CA PHE A 119 10.79 10.57 19.93
C PHE A 119 9.56 10.64 20.82
N SER A 120 8.44 11.10 20.26
CA SER A 120 7.13 10.92 20.87
C SER A 120 6.05 10.75 19.80
N SER A 121 4.99 10.01 20.12
CA SER A 121 3.80 9.96 19.27
C SER A 121 2.54 9.78 20.12
N SER A 122 1.50 10.54 19.81
CA SER A 122 0.19 10.47 20.48
C SER A 122 -0.57 9.20 20.09
N LYS A 123 -1.37 8.64 20.99
CA LYS A 123 -2.32 7.54 20.69
C LYS A 123 -3.71 8.04 20.27
N ASP A 124 -3.99 9.33 20.46
CA ASP A 124 -5.33 9.91 20.29
C ASP A 124 -5.52 10.62 18.95
N SER A 125 -4.43 10.84 18.21
CA SER A 125 -4.40 11.40 16.86
C SER A 125 -2.99 11.26 16.27
N CYS A 126 -2.83 11.51 14.98
CA CYS A 126 -1.50 11.71 14.40
C CYS A 126 -0.82 12.90 15.09
N HIS A 127 0.28 12.64 15.78
CA HIS A 127 1.17 13.64 16.34
C HIS A 127 2.50 12.97 16.66
N VAL A 128 3.25 12.59 15.61
CA VAL A 128 4.59 12.03 15.73
C VAL A 128 5.61 13.16 15.71
N LYS A 129 6.58 13.10 16.63
CA LYS A 129 7.68 14.05 16.77
C LYS A 129 9.01 13.30 16.83
N ILE A 130 9.97 13.76 16.04
CA ILE A 130 11.34 13.25 15.95
C ILE A 130 12.27 14.47 16.04
N ASP A 131 12.86 14.68 17.22
CA ASP A 131 13.56 15.93 17.55
C ASP A 131 12.66 17.16 17.31
N ASN A 132 13.04 18.09 16.42
CA ASN A 132 12.23 19.26 16.07
C ASN A 132 11.22 18.99 14.94
N ASN A 133 11.33 17.84 14.26
CA ASN A 133 10.46 17.46 13.16
C ASN A 133 9.14 16.89 13.67
N TYR A 134 8.03 17.16 12.99
CA TYR A 134 6.75 16.58 13.38
C TYR A 134 5.80 16.36 12.20
N PHE A 135 4.88 15.43 12.41
CA PHE A 135 3.69 15.22 11.59
C PHE A 135 2.49 15.13 12.54
N LYS A 136 1.57 16.10 12.44
CA LYS A 136 0.39 16.18 13.32
C LYS A 136 -0.88 16.42 12.52
N GLY A 137 -1.99 15.87 12.98
CA GLY A 137 -3.30 16.12 12.38
C GLY A 137 -4.45 15.41 13.08
N ASN A 138 -5.63 15.48 12.45
CA ASN A 138 -6.89 15.09 13.09
C ASN A 138 -7.91 14.45 12.13
N LEU A 139 -7.45 13.74 11.08
CA LEU A 139 -8.24 13.21 9.97
C LEU A 139 -8.90 14.27 9.07
N LYS A 140 -8.66 15.57 9.28
CA LYS A 140 -9.21 16.64 8.45
C LYS A 140 -8.13 17.61 8.01
N GLU A 141 -7.33 18.06 8.95
CA GLU A 141 -6.23 19.01 8.75
C GLU A 141 -4.95 18.40 9.31
N TYR A 142 -3.85 18.59 8.59
CA TYR A 142 -2.53 18.16 9.00
C TYR A 142 -1.50 19.25 8.79
N GLU A 143 -0.43 19.18 9.57
CA GLU A 143 0.77 19.96 9.37
C GLU A 143 1.99 19.06 9.52
N ILE A 144 2.89 19.13 8.55
CA ILE A 144 4.18 18.44 8.54
C ILE A 144 5.26 19.49 8.60
N HIS A 145 6.23 19.31 9.50
CA HIS A 145 7.42 20.14 9.60
C HIS A 145 8.67 19.28 9.54
N PHE A 146 9.60 19.69 8.68
CA PHE A 146 10.91 19.08 8.53
C PHE A 146 11.98 20.16 8.54
N ASP A 147 13.01 20.00 9.35
CA ASP A 147 14.11 20.93 9.53
C ASP A 147 15.41 20.16 9.79
N ASP A 148 16.40 20.38 8.93
CA ASP A 148 17.77 19.92 9.09
C ASP A 148 18.78 20.98 8.61
N GLU A 149 20.07 20.66 8.51
CA GLU A 149 21.11 21.61 8.10
C GLU A 149 20.93 22.19 6.68
N ASP A 150 20.20 21.51 5.79
CA ASP A 150 20.06 21.86 4.38
C ASP A 150 18.70 22.44 4.02
N ILE A 151 17.62 22.03 4.69
CA ILE A 151 16.25 22.43 4.35
C ILE A 151 15.41 22.72 5.60
N GLN A 152 14.51 23.69 5.49
CA GLN A 152 13.36 23.82 6.38
C GLN A 152 12.08 23.78 5.54
N LEU A 153 11.10 22.98 5.94
CA LEU A 153 9.89 22.71 5.19
C LEU A 153 8.69 22.67 6.14
N THR A 154 7.59 23.29 5.71
CA THR A 154 6.28 23.16 6.36
C THR A 154 5.23 22.89 5.29
N ALA A 155 4.45 21.82 5.48
CA ALA A 155 3.33 21.47 4.61
C ALA A 155 2.03 21.54 5.42
N LYS A 156 1.04 22.31 4.94
CA LYS A 156 -0.30 22.42 5.52
C LYS A 156 -1.29 21.72 4.61
N ILE A 157 -2.07 20.82 5.18
CA ILE A 157 -2.88 19.87 4.43
C ILE A 157 -4.33 19.97 4.85
N ARG A 158 -5.23 19.96 3.88
CA ARG A 158 -6.68 19.87 4.08
C ARG A 158 -7.24 18.71 3.27
N ARG A 159 -7.83 17.74 3.95
CA ARG A 159 -8.50 16.59 3.32
C ARG A 159 -9.70 17.05 2.49
N THR A 160 -9.89 16.45 1.31
CA THR A 160 -11.01 16.71 0.40
C THR A 160 -11.86 15.47 0.11
N THR A 161 -11.40 14.25 0.42
CA THR A 161 -12.18 13.00 0.36
C THR A 161 -12.28 12.33 1.73
N GLU A 162 -13.37 11.63 2.06
CA GLU A 162 -13.52 10.90 3.33
C GLU A 162 -12.28 10.08 3.69
N SER A 163 -11.84 10.17 4.96
CA SER A 163 -10.84 9.26 5.49
C SER A 163 -11.37 7.84 5.41
N TRP A 164 -10.48 6.88 5.20
CA TRP A 164 -10.88 5.53 4.87
C TRP A 164 -9.93 4.49 5.46
N ARG A 165 -10.48 3.34 5.83
CA ARG A 165 -9.73 2.10 6.06
C ARG A 165 -10.45 0.91 5.42
N PRO A 166 -9.71 -0.04 4.83
CA PRO A 166 -10.30 -1.24 4.26
C PRO A 166 -10.75 -2.18 5.38
N GLN A 167 -12.06 -2.34 5.57
CA GLN A 167 -12.61 -3.07 6.72
C GLN A 167 -11.96 -2.59 8.04
N THR A 168 -11.36 -3.48 8.84
CA THR A 168 -10.61 -3.11 10.06
C THR A 168 -9.23 -2.50 9.81
N GLY A 169 -8.77 -2.42 8.56
CA GLY A 169 -7.42 -2.03 8.18
C GLY A 169 -6.37 -3.12 8.43
N HIS A 170 -6.69 -4.23 9.10
CA HIS A 170 -5.73 -5.26 9.49
C HIS A 170 -5.82 -6.49 8.60
N ILE A 171 -4.70 -6.86 7.98
CA ILE A 171 -4.49 -8.15 7.35
C ILE A 171 -3.80 -9.04 8.36
N PHE A 172 -4.47 -10.12 8.79
CA PHE A 172 -3.89 -11.11 9.70
C PHE A 172 -3.36 -12.31 8.95
N PHE A 173 -2.29 -12.89 9.48
CA PHE A 173 -1.55 -13.96 8.85
C PHE A 173 -1.43 -15.20 9.74
N GLY A 174 -1.44 -16.37 9.11
CA GLY A 174 -1.36 -17.69 9.72
C GLY A 174 -2.64 -18.11 10.43
N GLU A 175 -2.71 -19.40 10.78
CA GLU A 175 -3.88 -19.99 11.47
C GLU A 175 -4.16 -19.31 12.82
N GLU A 176 -3.11 -18.94 13.54
CA GLU A 176 -3.22 -18.30 14.86
C GLU A 176 -3.54 -16.79 14.78
N LYS A 177 -3.47 -16.17 13.60
CA LYS A 177 -3.73 -14.73 13.37
C LYS A 177 -2.96 -13.81 14.33
N LYS A 178 -1.70 -14.16 14.62
CA LYS A 178 -0.82 -13.37 15.51
C LYS A 178 0.02 -12.35 14.76
N ASP A 179 0.40 -12.64 13.53
CA ASP A 179 1.15 -11.73 12.69
C ASP A 179 0.18 -10.87 11.87
N TYR A 180 0.47 -9.58 11.71
CA TYR A 180 -0.36 -8.67 10.95
C TYR A 180 0.42 -7.54 10.28
N PHE A 181 -0.18 -7.06 9.19
CA PHE A 181 0.10 -5.76 8.57
C PHE A 181 -1.20 -4.96 8.62
N ALA A 182 -1.11 -3.68 8.95
CA ALA A 182 -2.27 -2.80 9.04
C ALA A 182 -2.06 -1.51 8.25
N TRP A 183 -3.13 -1.04 7.63
CA TRP A 183 -3.17 0.11 6.75
C TRP A 183 -4.42 0.96 7.02
N LEU A 184 -4.18 2.24 7.32
CA LEU A 184 -5.17 3.28 7.44
C LEU A 184 -4.85 4.39 6.42
N VAL A 185 -5.86 4.98 5.78
CA VAL A 185 -5.71 6.11 4.87
C VAL A 185 -6.45 7.34 5.41
N PRO A 186 -5.80 8.16 6.25
CA PRO A 186 -6.42 9.36 6.78
C PRO A 186 -6.76 10.40 5.72
N VAL A 187 -5.93 10.54 4.68
CA VAL A 187 -6.14 11.50 3.58
C VAL A 187 -6.01 10.77 2.24
N PRO A 188 -7.10 10.15 1.73
CA PRO A 188 -7.06 9.54 0.39
C PRO A 188 -6.81 10.57 -0.72
N LYS A 189 -7.33 11.79 -0.53
CA LYS A 189 -7.00 12.99 -1.31
C LYS A 189 -7.17 14.23 -0.45
N GLY A 190 -6.24 15.16 -0.62
CA GLY A 190 -6.25 16.48 0.00
C GLY A 190 -5.62 17.54 -0.89
N GLU A 191 -5.71 18.78 -0.42
CA GLU A 191 -4.93 19.90 -0.92
C GLU A 191 -3.79 20.17 0.05
N VAL A 192 -2.63 20.55 -0.48
CA VAL A 192 -1.46 20.94 0.31
C VAL A 192 -0.93 22.30 -0.13
N GLU A 193 -0.52 23.11 0.85
CA GLU A 193 0.37 24.25 0.66
C GLU A 193 1.71 23.94 1.31
N ILE A 194 2.80 24.02 0.56
CA ILE A 194 4.16 23.73 1.03
C ILE A 194 5.00 25.00 0.92
N ASP A 195 5.58 25.39 2.05
CA ASP A 195 6.63 26.39 2.13
C ASP A 195 7.94 25.67 2.47
N TYR A 196 8.98 25.82 1.65
CA TYR A 196 10.31 25.31 1.99
C TYR A 196 11.45 26.25 1.60
N THR A 197 12.51 26.23 2.40
CA THR A 197 13.73 27.02 2.21
C THR A 197 14.92 26.08 2.07
N LEU A 198 15.61 26.15 0.93
CA LEU A 198 16.92 25.50 0.74
C LEU A 198 17.99 26.41 1.34
N LYS A 199 18.50 26.06 2.53
CA LYS A 199 19.33 26.93 3.37
C LYS A 199 20.63 27.37 2.71
N LYS A 200 21.28 26.46 1.98
CA LYS A 200 22.51 26.75 1.22
C LYS A 200 22.28 27.69 0.04
N GLU A 201 21.14 27.58 -0.60
CA GLU A 201 20.77 28.39 -1.77
C GLU A 201 20.09 29.70 -1.38
N LYS A 202 19.67 29.84 -0.12
CA LYS A 202 18.79 30.92 0.37
C LYS A 202 17.56 31.10 -0.53
N LYS A 203 17.03 29.97 -1.03
CA LYS A 203 15.92 29.94 -1.96
C LYS A 203 14.66 29.50 -1.23
N ASP A 204 13.70 30.40 -1.17
CA ASP A 204 12.35 30.13 -0.67
C ASP A 204 11.44 29.70 -1.81
N VAL A 205 10.69 28.63 -1.57
CA VAL A 205 9.71 28.09 -2.51
C VAL A 205 8.37 27.97 -1.80
N LYS A 206 7.33 28.44 -2.48
CA LYS A 206 5.93 28.28 -2.08
C LYS A 206 5.19 27.60 -3.21
N VAL A 207 4.57 26.47 -2.92
CA VAL A 207 3.92 25.65 -3.94
C VAL A 207 2.70 24.95 -3.37
N LYS A 208 1.69 24.78 -4.20
CA LYS A 208 0.47 24.06 -3.86
C LYS A 208 0.40 22.76 -4.63
N GLY A 209 -0.51 21.89 -4.22
CA GLY A 209 -0.75 20.65 -4.96
C GLY A 209 -1.84 19.78 -4.35
N SER A 210 -2.00 18.61 -4.95
CA SER A 210 -2.81 17.51 -4.45
C SER A 210 -1.95 16.56 -3.62
N CYS A 211 -2.49 16.01 -2.54
CA CYS A 211 -1.73 15.14 -1.64
C CYS A 211 -2.49 13.90 -1.16
N TYR A 212 -1.72 12.96 -0.61
CA TYR A 212 -2.15 11.71 -0.01
C TYR A 212 -1.39 11.48 1.31
N HIS A 213 -2.06 10.85 2.27
CA HIS A 213 -1.44 10.36 3.51
C HIS A 213 -2.03 9.01 3.91
N ASP A 214 -1.15 8.07 4.24
CA ASP A 214 -1.49 6.86 4.97
C ASP A 214 -0.56 6.59 6.16
N HIS A 215 -1.03 5.66 6.99
CA HIS A 215 -0.37 5.20 8.20
C HIS A 215 -0.39 3.68 8.18
N ASN A 216 0.79 3.05 8.26
CA ASN A 216 0.91 1.60 8.33
C ASN A 216 1.71 1.14 9.53
N TRP A 217 1.36 -0.03 10.03
CA TRP A 217 2.06 -0.66 11.14
C TRP A 217 1.96 -2.18 11.09
N GLY A 218 2.83 -2.85 11.81
CA GLY A 218 2.83 -4.31 11.85
C GLY A 218 3.80 -4.88 12.86
N ASN A 219 3.67 -6.18 13.08
CA ASN A 219 4.44 -6.92 14.07
C ASN A 219 5.23 -8.10 13.48
N LYS A 220 5.34 -8.15 12.15
CA LYS A 220 6.11 -9.14 11.40
C LYS A 220 6.72 -8.47 10.18
N ASN A 221 8.03 -8.70 9.95
CA ASN A 221 8.76 -8.14 8.82
C ASN A 221 7.97 -8.30 7.52
N THR A 222 7.70 -7.20 6.82
CA THR A 222 6.89 -7.13 5.60
C THR A 222 7.36 -8.10 4.52
N ALA A 223 8.68 -8.30 4.37
CA ALA A 223 9.27 -9.26 3.44
C ALA A 223 9.03 -10.72 3.78
N LYS A 224 8.49 -11.00 4.97
CA LYS A 224 8.01 -12.34 5.36
C LYS A 224 6.51 -12.48 5.18
N LEU A 225 5.76 -11.38 5.09
CA LEU A 225 4.30 -11.39 4.94
C LEU A 225 3.90 -11.40 3.46
N PHE A 226 4.58 -10.57 2.66
CA PHE A 226 4.26 -10.33 1.26
C PHE A 226 5.41 -10.72 0.36
N ASN A 227 5.09 -11.39 -0.74
CA ASN A 227 6.02 -11.61 -1.83
C ASN A 227 6.17 -10.34 -2.66
N HIS A 228 5.03 -9.79 -3.07
CA HIS A 228 4.95 -8.52 -3.77
C HIS A 228 3.56 -7.89 -3.66
N TRP A 229 3.48 -6.62 -4.03
CA TRP A 229 2.20 -5.96 -4.26
C TRP A 229 2.26 -4.99 -5.41
N TYR A 230 1.10 -4.81 -6.05
CA TYR A 230 0.79 -3.57 -6.75
C TYR A 230 0.02 -2.66 -5.81
N TRP A 231 0.35 -1.38 -5.82
CA TRP A 231 -0.44 -0.33 -5.16
C TRP A 231 -0.60 0.84 -6.12
N SER A 232 -1.76 1.49 -6.13
CA SER A 232 -2.05 2.60 -7.01
C SER A 232 -2.94 3.63 -6.34
N ARG A 233 -2.75 4.88 -6.76
CA ARG A 233 -3.72 5.96 -6.55
C ARG A 233 -3.91 6.77 -7.83
N ALA A 234 -5.14 7.18 -8.09
CA ALA A 234 -5.47 7.99 -9.25
C ALA A 234 -6.56 9.02 -8.96
N GLU A 235 -6.45 10.16 -9.64
CA GLU A 235 -7.49 11.18 -9.68
C GLU A 235 -8.05 11.26 -11.10
N ILE A 236 -9.32 10.87 -11.27
CA ILE A 236 -9.94 10.70 -12.59
C ILE A 236 -11.32 11.34 -12.61
N GLY A 237 -11.43 12.55 -13.18
CA GLY A 237 -12.68 13.32 -13.15
C GLY A 237 -13.14 13.57 -11.70
N PRO A 238 -14.41 13.25 -11.33
CA PRO A 238 -14.90 13.38 -9.96
C PRO A 238 -14.42 12.25 -9.03
N TYR A 239 -13.64 11.30 -9.54
CA TYR A 239 -13.23 10.09 -8.81
C TYR A 239 -11.83 10.21 -8.20
N THR A 240 -11.68 9.64 -7.01
CA THR A 240 -10.40 9.30 -6.38
C THR A 240 -10.38 7.80 -6.17
N LEU A 241 -9.34 7.13 -6.68
CA LEU A 241 -9.21 5.68 -6.62
C LEU A 241 -7.95 5.31 -5.86
N ILE A 242 -8.06 4.31 -5.00
CA ILE A 242 -6.95 3.61 -4.38
C ILE A 242 -7.17 2.12 -4.61
N ALA A 243 -6.17 1.42 -5.15
CA ALA A 243 -6.26 -0.01 -5.37
C ALA A 243 -4.92 -0.67 -5.09
N SER A 244 -4.94 -1.80 -4.38
CA SER A 244 -3.77 -2.62 -4.16
C SER A 244 -4.12 -4.10 -4.25
N GLU A 245 -3.26 -4.85 -4.94
CA GLU A 245 -3.26 -6.31 -4.92
C GLU A 245 -1.98 -6.75 -4.22
N MET A 246 -2.13 -7.46 -3.11
CA MET A 246 -1.02 -7.97 -2.31
C MET A 246 -0.98 -9.49 -2.41
N ILE A 247 0.14 -10.00 -2.93
CA ILE A 247 0.41 -11.43 -2.99
C ILE A 247 1.26 -11.82 -1.78
N THR A 248 0.73 -12.70 -0.94
CA THR A 248 1.42 -13.10 0.27
C THR A 248 2.60 -14.03 0.00
N GLU A 249 3.49 -14.16 0.98
CA GLU A 249 4.60 -15.11 0.91
C GLU A 249 4.11 -16.57 0.82
N LYS A 250 4.98 -17.45 0.31
CA LYS A 250 4.63 -18.87 0.09
C LYS A 250 4.12 -19.56 1.37
N GLU A 251 4.60 -19.14 2.54
CA GLU A 251 4.17 -19.66 3.84
C GLU A 251 2.68 -19.39 4.15
N TYR A 252 2.08 -18.40 3.48
CA TYR A 252 0.65 -18.06 3.57
C TYR A 252 -0.09 -18.38 2.27
N ASN A 253 0.28 -19.47 1.60
CA ASN A 253 -0.35 -19.98 0.38
C ASN A 253 -0.39 -19.04 -0.83
N LYS A 254 0.37 -17.94 -0.83
CA LYS A 254 0.31 -16.92 -1.89
C LYS A 254 -1.10 -16.38 -2.08
N GLU A 255 -1.86 -16.31 -1.00
CA GLU A 255 -3.18 -15.68 -0.96
C GLU A 255 -3.12 -14.29 -1.58
N ASN A 256 -4.18 -13.95 -2.29
CA ASN A 256 -4.35 -12.64 -2.89
C ASN A 256 -5.25 -11.79 -2.00
N VAL A 257 -4.70 -10.70 -1.45
CA VAL A 257 -5.47 -9.72 -0.68
C VAL A 257 -5.63 -8.45 -1.51
N VAL A 258 -6.86 -8.20 -1.95
CA VAL A 258 -7.21 -6.97 -2.67
C VAL A 258 -7.78 -5.94 -1.72
N VAL A 259 -7.24 -4.73 -1.79
CA VAL A 259 -7.70 -3.55 -1.08
C VAL A 259 -8.10 -2.50 -2.13
N PHE A 260 -9.29 -1.92 -2.00
CA PHE A 260 -9.87 -1.08 -3.04
C PHE A 260 -10.73 0.02 -2.41
N ASN A 261 -10.64 1.24 -2.95
CA ASN A 261 -11.54 2.34 -2.64
C ASN A 261 -11.79 3.17 -3.90
N ILE A 262 -13.06 3.46 -4.16
CA ILE A 262 -13.49 4.50 -5.08
C ILE A 262 -14.25 5.52 -4.27
N SER A 263 -13.81 6.77 -4.35
CA SER A 263 -14.56 7.93 -3.87
C SER A 263 -15.03 8.76 -5.06
N LYS A 264 -16.27 9.24 -5.04
CA LYS A 264 -16.82 10.22 -5.99
C LYS A 264 -17.20 11.48 -5.22
N ASP A 265 -16.74 12.65 -5.70
CA ASP A 265 -17.04 13.94 -5.09
C ASP A 265 -16.75 13.98 -3.57
N GLY A 266 -15.66 13.31 -3.17
CA GLY A 266 -15.22 13.26 -1.78
C GLY A 266 -15.89 12.19 -0.90
N LYS A 267 -16.80 11.37 -1.44
CA LYS A 267 -17.52 10.32 -0.71
C LYS A 267 -17.18 8.93 -1.22
N THR A 268 -16.95 7.98 -0.32
CA THR A 268 -16.73 6.58 -0.74
C THR A 268 -17.99 6.02 -1.39
N VAL A 269 -17.86 5.43 -2.58
CA VAL A 269 -18.95 4.79 -3.34
C VAL A 269 -18.77 3.28 -3.50
N ALA A 270 -17.55 2.77 -3.40
CA ALA A 270 -17.26 1.33 -3.40
C ALA A 270 -15.91 1.07 -2.71
N ASP A 271 -15.82 0.06 -1.84
CA ASP A 271 -14.55 -0.26 -1.14
C ASP A 271 -14.38 -1.73 -0.71
N ASP A 272 -15.25 -2.63 -1.15
CA ASP A 272 -15.12 -4.06 -0.86
C ASP A 272 -14.17 -4.74 -1.84
N GLY A 273 -12.90 -4.88 -1.45
CA GLY A 273 -11.89 -5.58 -2.25
C GLY A 273 -12.23 -7.03 -2.58
N SER A 274 -13.12 -7.71 -1.83
CA SER A 274 -13.57 -9.06 -2.16
C SER A 274 -14.49 -9.14 -3.38
N LYS A 275 -14.97 -7.99 -3.86
CA LYS A 275 -15.77 -7.84 -5.09
C LYS A 275 -14.93 -7.39 -6.29
N VAL A 276 -13.61 -7.34 -6.12
CA VAL A 276 -12.69 -6.87 -7.15
C VAL A 276 -11.97 -8.05 -7.78
N THR A 277 -12.00 -8.11 -9.11
CA THR A 277 -11.11 -8.96 -9.90
C THR A 277 -10.04 -8.09 -10.55
N MET A 278 -8.77 -8.42 -10.32
CA MET A 278 -7.66 -7.77 -10.99
C MET A 278 -7.21 -8.57 -12.20
N TYR A 279 -7.13 -7.89 -13.35
CA TYR A 279 -6.47 -8.38 -14.55
C TYR A 279 -5.18 -7.59 -14.77
N GLN A 280 -4.19 -8.25 -15.34
CA GLN A 280 -2.94 -7.60 -15.69
C GLN A 280 -2.41 -8.18 -17.00
N THR A 281 -1.70 -7.36 -17.77
CA THR A 281 -0.92 -7.86 -18.91
C THR A 281 0.08 -8.91 -18.47
N TYR A 282 0.50 -9.77 -19.40
CA TYR A 282 1.57 -10.71 -19.09
C TYR A 282 2.83 -9.96 -18.65
N GLY A 283 3.25 -10.20 -17.40
CA GLY A 283 4.44 -9.58 -16.83
C GLY A 283 5.67 -9.82 -17.71
N LYS A 284 6.38 -8.75 -18.05
CA LYS A 284 7.66 -8.81 -18.75
C LYS A 284 8.76 -8.83 -17.69
N MET A 285 9.67 -9.79 -17.82
CA MET A 285 10.83 -9.87 -16.93
C MET A 285 11.70 -8.62 -17.09
N HIS A 286 11.89 -7.88 -16.00
CA HIS A 286 12.76 -6.72 -15.98
C HIS A 286 14.21 -7.14 -16.27
N PRO A 287 14.92 -6.48 -17.21
CA PRO A 287 16.21 -6.95 -17.71
C PRO A 287 17.32 -7.03 -16.65
N THR A 288 17.28 -6.17 -15.64
CA THR A 288 18.31 -6.05 -14.60
C THR A 288 17.85 -6.53 -13.23
N LEU A 289 16.68 -6.05 -12.79
CA LEU A 289 16.08 -6.40 -11.49
C LEU A 289 15.42 -7.78 -11.46
N HIS A 290 15.22 -8.41 -12.63
CA HIS A 290 14.67 -9.76 -12.76
C HIS A 290 13.34 -9.96 -12.01
N LYS A 291 12.43 -9.00 -12.17
CA LYS A 291 11.06 -9.04 -11.64
C LYS A 291 10.05 -9.03 -12.77
N ASP A 292 8.92 -9.72 -12.58
CA ASP A 292 7.82 -9.67 -13.54
C ASP A 292 7.09 -8.33 -13.39
N VAL A 293 7.09 -7.53 -14.45
CA VAL A 293 6.45 -6.21 -14.45
C VAL A 293 5.35 -6.19 -15.50
N SER A 294 4.11 -6.03 -15.06
CA SER A 294 2.95 -5.79 -15.92
C SER A 294 2.90 -4.33 -16.37
N ASP A 295 2.60 -4.11 -17.65
CA ASP A 295 2.43 -2.76 -18.20
C ASP A 295 1.02 -2.22 -17.91
N ASP A 296 -0.01 -3.06 -18.01
CA ASP A 296 -1.39 -2.63 -17.75
C ASP A 296 -2.00 -3.41 -16.60
N LEU A 297 -2.72 -2.70 -15.74
CA LEU A 297 -3.52 -3.24 -14.64
C LEU A 297 -4.98 -2.82 -14.81
N ILE A 298 -5.91 -3.73 -14.54
CA ILE A 298 -7.35 -3.49 -14.64
C ILE A 298 -8.02 -4.05 -13.40
N PHE A 299 -8.64 -3.20 -12.60
CA PHE A 299 -9.46 -3.58 -11.45
C PHE A 299 -10.93 -3.49 -11.84
N ILE A 300 -11.66 -4.60 -11.75
CA ILE A 300 -13.10 -4.64 -12.01
C ILE A 300 -13.80 -4.90 -10.68
N TYR A 301 -14.49 -3.88 -10.17
CA TYR A 301 -15.41 -4.01 -9.03
C TYR A 301 -16.79 -4.37 -9.56
N ASP A 302 -17.25 -5.57 -9.22
CA ASP A 302 -18.55 -6.11 -9.64
C ASP A 302 -19.19 -6.84 -8.46
N ALA A 303 -20.16 -6.18 -7.83
CA ALA A 303 -20.88 -6.71 -6.67
C ALA A 303 -22.31 -7.10 -7.10
N PRO A 304 -22.74 -8.37 -6.89
CA PRO A 304 -24.07 -8.83 -7.34
C PRO A 304 -25.26 -8.05 -6.77
N ASP A 305 -25.05 -7.39 -5.62
CA ASP A 305 -26.02 -6.60 -4.87
C ASP A 305 -25.91 -5.09 -5.11
N ASP A 306 -24.94 -4.64 -5.92
CA ASP A 306 -24.78 -3.24 -6.31
C ASP A 306 -25.19 -3.06 -7.79
N PRO A 307 -26.12 -2.13 -8.12
CA PRO A 307 -26.41 -1.84 -9.51
C PRO A 307 -25.22 -1.21 -10.26
N TYR A 308 -24.18 -0.75 -9.56
CA TYR A 308 -23.00 -0.14 -10.14
C TYR A 308 -21.84 -1.13 -10.32
N ARG A 309 -21.23 -1.10 -11.51
CA ARG A 309 -19.94 -1.76 -11.80
C ARG A 309 -18.91 -0.70 -12.14
N TYR A 310 -17.69 -0.85 -11.61
CA TYR A 310 -16.59 0.06 -11.88
C TYR A 310 -15.42 -0.70 -12.51
N GLU A 311 -14.90 -0.17 -13.63
CA GLU A 311 -13.70 -0.68 -14.28
C GLU A 311 -12.62 0.40 -14.20
N TYR A 312 -11.55 0.14 -13.45
CA TYR A 312 -10.41 1.03 -13.28
C TYR A 312 -9.19 0.49 -14.01
N TYR A 313 -8.68 1.28 -14.95
CA TYR A 313 -7.56 0.94 -15.80
C TYR A 313 -6.35 1.79 -15.49
N LEU A 314 -5.18 1.15 -15.50
CA LEU A 314 -3.86 1.77 -15.45
C LEU A 314 -3.06 1.27 -16.64
N TYR A 315 -2.54 2.20 -17.44
CA TYR A 315 -1.74 1.92 -18.63
C TYR A 315 -0.36 2.53 -18.46
N ARG A 316 0.68 1.71 -18.30
CA ARG A 316 2.05 2.18 -18.11
C ARG A 316 2.58 2.84 -19.36
N GLU A 317 3.08 4.07 -19.20
CA GLU A 317 3.86 4.73 -20.24
C GLU A 317 5.37 4.58 -19.96
N ARG A 318 5.78 4.76 -18.70
CA ARG A 318 7.17 4.55 -18.26
C ARG A 318 7.28 4.32 -16.75
N SER A 319 8.40 3.74 -16.34
CA SER A 319 8.85 3.78 -14.94
C SER A 319 9.50 5.14 -14.64
N LEU A 320 9.10 5.76 -13.54
CA LEU A 320 9.75 6.95 -12.98
C LEU A 320 10.93 6.56 -12.09
N VAL A 321 10.77 5.48 -11.32
CA VAL A 321 11.79 4.97 -10.39
C VAL A 321 11.90 3.46 -10.56
N GLU A 322 13.12 2.94 -10.61
CA GLU A 322 13.43 1.51 -10.62
C GLU A 322 14.65 1.29 -9.71
N VAL A 323 14.45 0.56 -8.61
CA VAL A 323 15.45 0.48 -7.53
C VAL A 323 15.62 -0.95 -7.07
N ASP A 324 16.88 -1.37 -6.93
CA ASP A 324 17.27 -2.51 -6.09
C ASP A 324 17.36 -2.04 -4.63
N LEU A 325 16.53 -2.64 -3.76
CA LEU A 325 16.43 -2.23 -2.36
C LEU A 325 17.68 -2.60 -1.54
N LEU A 326 18.44 -3.62 -1.96
CA LEU A 326 19.73 -3.93 -1.35
C LEU A 326 20.80 -2.93 -1.75
N GLU A 327 20.86 -2.53 -3.04
CA GLU A 327 21.86 -1.57 -3.51
C GLU A 327 21.71 -0.20 -2.86
N THR A 328 20.47 0.24 -2.68
CA THR A 328 20.17 1.49 -1.97
C THR A 328 20.49 1.42 -0.47
N SER A 329 20.27 0.26 0.15
CA SER A 329 20.54 0.07 1.58
C SER A 329 22.02 -0.21 1.90
N ILE A 330 22.82 -0.69 0.94
CA ILE A 330 24.19 -1.16 1.17
C ILE A 330 25.16 -0.50 0.18
N LYS A 331 25.73 0.64 0.61
CA LYS A 331 26.72 1.41 -0.18
C LYS A 331 28.02 0.64 -0.48
N SER A 332 28.38 -0.38 0.32
CA SER A 332 29.60 -1.17 0.13
C SER A 332 29.34 -2.36 -0.78
N LYS A 333 29.95 -2.39 -1.97
CA LYS A 333 29.82 -3.49 -2.94
C LYS A 333 30.18 -4.87 -2.36
N PHE A 334 31.18 -4.94 -1.48
CA PHE A 334 31.55 -6.18 -0.80
C PHE A 334 30.44 -6.65 0.16
N LYS A 335 29.91 -5.75 1.00
CA LYS A 335 28.79 -6.07 1.90
C LYS A 335 27.51 -6.40 1.13
N LEU A 336 27.27 -5.74 0.01
CA LEU A 336 26.14 -6.03 -0.90
C LEU A 336 26.26 -7.45 -1.46
N CYS A 337 27.45 -7.84 -1.92
CA CYS A 337 27.71 -9.20 -2.40
C CYS A 337 27.45 -10.25 -1.30
N LEU A 338 27.97 -10.03 -0.08
CA LEU A 338 27.65 -10.90 1.05
C LEU A 338 26.15 -10.90 1.37
N ALA A 339 25.48 -9.75 1.37
CA ALA A 339 24.06 -9.67 1.66
C ALA A 339 23.24 -10.49 0.65
N ARG A 340 23.54 -10.38 -0.65
CA ARG A 340 22.88 -11.19 -1.70
C ARG A 340 23.10 -12.69 -1.50
N LEU A 341 24.31 -13.11 -1.06
CA LEU A 341 24.62 -14.51 -0.80
C LEU A 341 23.91 -15.09 0.44
N PHE A 342 23.74 -14.29 1.51
CA PHE A 342 23.31 -14.80 2.81
C PHE A 342 21.87 -14.45 3.22
N THR A 343 21.26 -13.39 2.66
CA THR A 343 19.98 -12.88 3.17
C THR A 343 18.75 -13.42 2.44
N LYS A 344 18.91 -14.02 1.26
CA LYS A 344 17.82 -14.40 0.33
C LYS A 344 16.83 -13.27 -0.02
N PHE A 345 17.07 -12.05 0.47
CA PHE A 345 16.29 -10.87 0.15
C PHE A 345 16.66 -10.41 -1.26
N ASP A 346 15.66 -10.18 -2.09
CA ASP A 346 15.81 -9.80 -3.50
C ASP A 346 14.78 -8.73 -3.83
N GLY A 347 14.79 -7.69 -3.00
CA GLY A 347 13.79 -6.65 -3.03
C GLY A 347 14.00 -5.65 -4.16
N ALA A 348 12.93 -5.30 -4.84
CA ALA A 348 12.94 -4.30 -5.91
C ALA A 348 11.70 -3.42 -5.81
N TYR A 349 11.85 -2.16 -6.17
CA TYR A 349 10.78 -1.19 -6.16
C TYR A 349 10.69 -0.49 -7.50
N PHE A 350 9.47 -0.39 -8.02
CA PHE A 350 9.15 0.34 -9.24
C PHE A 350 8.09 1.37 -8.92
N ARG A 351 8.29 2.62 -9.37
CA ARG A 351 7.22 3.62 -9.44
C ARG A 351 6.93 3.91 -10.90
N MET A 352 5.67 3.85 -11.27
CA MET A 352 5.19 3.93 -12.64
C MET A 352 4.23 5.10 -12.79
N ILE A 353 4.26 5.68 -13.99
CA ILE A 353 3.32 6.73 -14.39
C ILE A 353 2.75 6.37 -15.77
N GLY A 354 1.58 6.93 -16.06
CA GLY A 354 0.95 6.78 -17.35
C GLY A 354 -0.51 7.22 -17.31
N LYS A 355 -1.30 6.64 -18.20
CA LYS A 355 -2.72 6.97 -18.34
C LYS A 355 -3.56 6.09 -17.43
N SER A 356 -4.61 6.69 -16.91
CA SER A 356 -5.63 6.02 -16.11
C SER A 356 -7.01 6.31 -16.67
N LYS A 357 -7.93 5.37 -16.48
CA LYS A 357 -9.31 5.50 -16.93
C LYS A 357 -10.25 4.82 -15.94
N ILE A 358 -11.41 5.42 -15.73
CA ILE A 358 -12.52 4.78 -15.03
C ILE A 358 -13.71 4.71 -15.97
N LYS A 359 -14.36 3.55 -16.01
CA LYS A 359 -15.69 3.37 -16.59
C LYS A 359 -16.67 2.99 -15.50
N VAL A 360 -17.85 3.58 -15.52
CA VAL A 360 -18.91 3.30 -14.54
C VAL A 360 -20.14 2.84 -15.29
N TYR A 361 -20.65 1.70 -14.89
CA TYR A 361 -21.87 1.11 -15.42
C TYR A 361 -22.94 1.14 -14.35
N LYS A 362 -24.19 1.25 -14.77
CA LYS A 362 -25.37 1.05 -13.93
C LYS A 362 -26.31 0.09 -14.64
N ASN A 363 -26.63 -1.05 -14.02
CA ASN A 363 -27.40 -2.12 -14.64
C ASN A 363 -26.84 -2.51 -16.02
N ASP A 364 -25.52 -2.75 -16.07
CA ASP A 364 -24.73 -3.05 -17.28
C ASP A 364 -24.71 -1.98 -18.39
N GLN A 365 -25.33 -0.82 -18.18
CA GLN A 365 -25.25 0.31 -19.10
C GLN A 365 -24.12 1.24 -18.70
N LEU A 366 -23.20 1.51 -19.63
CA LEU A 366 -22.12 2.48 -19.41
C LEU A 366 -22.73 3.89 -19.25
N ILE A 367 -22.54 4.51 -18.09
CA ILE A 367 -23.08 5.83 -17.77
C ILE A 367 -22.00 6.92 -17.68
N GLU A 368 -20.76 6.57 -17.34
CA GLU A 368 -19.65 7.53 -17.24
C GLU A 368 -18.35 6.91 -17.74
N THR A 369 -17.49 7.75 -18.32
CA THR A 369 -16.10 7.42 -18.63
C THR A 369 -15.26 8.66 -18.41
N HIS A 370 -14.18 8.51 -17.66
CA HIS A 370 -13.21 9.59 -17.43
C HIS A 370 -11.79 9.04 -17.62
N GLU A 371 -10.89 9.89 -18.10
CA GLU A 371 -9.47 9.58 -18.29
C GLU A 371 -8.61 10.63 -17.59
N SER A 372 -7.41 10.24 -17.16
CA SER A 372 -6.47 11.12 -16.47
C SER A 372 -5.03 10.63 -16.62
N SER A 373 -4.08 11.57 -16.64
CA SER A 373 -2.64 11.30 -16.49
C SER A 373 -2.15 11.47 -15.05
N LYS A 374 -3.05 11.81 -14.11
CA LYS A 374 -2.75 11.94 -12.67
C LYS A 374 -2.96 10.60 -11.96
N ALA A 375 -2.13 9.63 -12.33
CA ALA A 375 -2.08 8.33 -11.68
C ALA A 375 -0.64 7.93 -11.37
N VAL A 376 -0.45 7.34 -10.20
CA VAL A 376 0.79 6.72 -9.78
C VAL A 376 0.46 5.33 -9.30
N TRP A 377 1.30 4.38 -9.69
CA TRP A 377 1.27 3.06 -9.10
C TRP A 377 2.68 2.55 -8.92
N GLU A 378 2.81 1.65 -7.97
CA GLU A 378 4.06 1.03 -7.61
C GLU A 378 3.93 -0.49 -7.66
N LEU A 379 5.09 -1.11 -7.87
CA LEU A 379 5.28 -2.53 -7.72
C LEU A 379 6.41 -2.72 -6.72
N MET A 380 6.10 -3.32 -5.59
CA MET A 380 7.07 -3.66 -4.55
C MET A 380 7.28 -5.16 -4.56
N TYR A 381 8.50 -5.61 -4.81
CA TYR A 381 8.94 -6.98 -4.59
C TYR A 381 9.80 -7.04 -3.34
N PHE A 382 9.55 -8.04 -2.49
CA PHE A 382 10.42 -8.36 -1.36
C PHE A 382 11.27 -9.61 -1.62
N GLY A 383 10.75 -10.52 -2.46
CA GLY A 383 11.40 -11.76 -2.84
C GLY A 383 11.50 -11.93 -4.36
N LYS A 384 11.88 -13.14 -4.76
CA LYS A 384 11.88 -13.54 -6.17
C LYS A 384 10.43 -13.61 -6.69
N PRO A 385 10.22 -13.37 -8.00
CA PRO A 385 8.94 -13.65 -8.64
C PRO A 385 8.54 -15.10 -8.40
N ASN A 386 7.23 -15.33 -8.30
CA ASN A 386 6.70 -16.68 -8.25
C ASN A 386 7.08 -17.40 -9.55
N GLN A 387 7.84 -18.50 -9.46
CA GLN A 387 8.02 -19.40 -10.60
C GLN A 387 6.64 -19.93 -11.00
N LYS A 388 6.28 -19.74 -12.28
CA LYS A 388 5.04 -20.23 -12.87
C LYS A 388 5.02 -21.75 -12.94
#